data_AF-A0A970GPJ8-F1
#
_entry.id   AF-A0A970GPJ8-F1
#
_cell.length_a   1.000
_cell.length_b   1.000
_cell.length_c   1.000
_cell.angle_alpha   90.00
_cell.angle_beta   90.00
_cell.angle_gamma   90.00
#
_symmetry.space_group_name_H-M   'P 1'
#
loop_
_entity.id
_entity.type
_entity.pdbx_description
1 polymer ?
#
loop_
_entity_poly.entity_id
_entity_poly.type
_entity_poly.pdbx_seq_one_letter_code
_entity_poly.pdbx_strand_id
1 'polypeptide(L)' 'MTEQKRQKCEIYSRVVGFLTPVSQWNRGKKEEFKDRKTYDRVLLEGNEVQKQKVV' A
#
# COMPACT_ATOMS: atom_id res chain seq x y z
N MET A 1 -29.24 13.98 -19.31
CA MET A 1 -28.54 13.14 -18.31
C MET A 1 -27.26 13.86 -17.95
N THR A 2 -27.15 14.43 -16.75
CA THR A 2 -26.00 15.25 -16.34
C THR A 2 -24.80 14.36 -16.06
N GLU A 3 -23.66 14.69 -16.69
CA GLU A 3 -22.41 13.96 -16.54
C GLU A 3 -21.84 14.13 -15.13
N GLN A 4 -21.64 13.02 -14.42
CA GLN A 4 -21.09 13.03 -13.07
C GLN A 4 -19.57 13.28 -13.13
N LYS A 5 -19.16 14.51 -12.80
CA LYS A 5 -17.76 14.90 -12.72
C LYS A 5 -17.10 14.24 -11.50
N ARG A 6 -16.21 13.27 -11.73
CA ARG A 6 -15.45 12.60 -10.68
C ARG A 6 -14.26 13.47 -10.24
N GLN A 7 -14.01 13.52 -8.93
CA GLN A 7 -12.84 14.18 -8.36
C GLN A 7 -11.76 13.14 -8.01
N LYS A 8 -10.50 13.49 -8.25
CA LYS A 8 -9.37 12.64 -7.88
C LYS A 8 -9.16 12.66 -6.36
N CYS A 9 -9.10 11.49 -5.74
CA CYS A 9 -8.75 11.36 -4.34
C CYS A 9 -7.24 11.38 -4.15
N GLU A 10 -6.77 12.10 -3.14
CA GLU A 10 -5.38 12.06 -2.70
C GLU A 10 -5.22 11.00 -1.61
N ILE A 11 -4.22 10.14 -1.78
CA ILE A 11 -3.96 9.02 -0.89
C ILE A 11 -2.76 9.39 -0.03
N TYR A 12 -2.92 9.30 1.29
CA TYR A 12 -1.86 9.56 2.27
C TYR A 12 -1.47 8.28 2.98
N SER A 13 -0.19 8.18 3.35
CA SER A 13 0.34 7.05 4.11
C SER A 13 1.39 7.50 5.11
N ARG A 14 1.50 6.81 6.25
CA ARG A 14 2.44 7.12 7.32
C ARG A 14 3.75 6.36 7.10
N VAL A 15 4.82 7.10 6.79
CA VAL A 15 6.13 6.49 6.49
C VAL A 15 7.13 6.61 7.63
N VAL A 16 7.32 7.81 8.20
CA VAL A 16 8.33 8.14 9.23
C VAL A 16 7.73 8.86 10.45
N GLY A 17 6.46 8.57 10.75
CA GLY A 17 5.74 9.15 11.91
C GLY A 17 4.69 10.19 11.55
N PHE A 18 4.75 10.81 10.37
CA PHE A 18 3.71 11.71 9.84
C PHE A 18 3.12 11.21 8.51
N LEU A 19 1.99 11.78 8.11
CA LEU A 19 1.29 11.46 6.86
C LEU A 19 1.95 12.17 5.69
N THR A 20 2.31 11.43 4.65
CA THR A 20 2.80 11.97 3.38
C THR A 20 1.93 11.50 2.22
N PRO A 21 1.72 12.33 1.18
CA PRO A 21 0.98 11.92 0.01
C PRO A 21 1.77 10.85 -0.76
N VAL A 22 1.10 9.75 -1.09
CA VAL A 22 1.71 8.61 -1.78
C VAL A 22 2.15 8.98 -3.21
N SER A 23 1.51 9.99 -3.80
CA SER A 23 1.89 10.56 -5.10
C SER A 23 3.32 11.11 -5.14
N GLN A 24 3.86 11.55 -3.99
CA GLN A 24 5.21 12.13 -3.88
C GLN A 24 6.31 11.10 -3.57
N TRP A 25 5.98 9.81 -3.47
CA TRP A 25 6.97 8.80 -3.11
C TRP A 25 8.02 8.61 -4.21
N ASN A 26 9.30 8.70 -3.83
CA ASN A 26 10.43 8.37 -4.71
C ASN A 26 10.52 6.85 -4.92
N ARG A 27 11.39 6.41 -5.85
CA ARG A 27 11.56 4.99 -6.18
C ARG A 27 11.96 4.14 -4.97
N GLY A 28 12.88 4.64 -4.14
CA GLY A 28 13.34 3.93 -2.94
C GLY A 28 12.23 3.67 -1.94
N LYS A 29 11.39 4.67 -1.65
CA LYS A 29 10.26 4.53 -0.71
C LYS A 29 9.19 3.55 -1.20
N LYS A 30 9.00 3.44 -2.51
CA LYS A 30 8.11 2.42 -3.09
C LYS A 30 8.66 1.01 -2.89
N GLU A 31 9.96 0.81 -3.09
CA GLU A 31 10.60 -0.49 -2.82
C GLU A 31 10.59 -0.82 -1.32
N GLU A 32 11.00 0.13 -0.47
CA GLU A 32 10.92 -0.04 1.00
C GLU A 32 9.50 -0.43 1.45
N PHE A 33 8.45 0.15 0.84
CA PHE A 33 7.06 -0.17 1.18
C PHE A 33 6.66 -1.59 0.76
N LYS A 34 7.15 -2.09 -0.40
CA LYS A 34 6.87 -3.46 -0.85
C LYS A 34 7.48 -4.52 0.08
N ASP A 35 8.61 -4.20 0.69
CA ASP A 35 9.29 -5.10 1.62
C ASP A 35 8.68 -5.10 3.03
N ARG A 36 7.73 -4.19 3.32
CA ARG A 36 7.03 -4.15 4.62
C ARG A 36 6.15 -5.38 4.78
N LYS A 37 6.28 -6.04 5.93
CA LYS A 37 5.41 -7.13 6.35
C LYS A 37 4.27 -6.58 7.20
N THR A 38 3.03 -6.88 6.83
CA THR A 38 1.86 -6.57 7.65
C THR A 38 1.73 -7.62 8.74
N TYR A 39 1.42 -7.18 9.96
CA TYR A 39 0.97 -8.10 11.00
C TYR A 39 -0.45 -8.53 10.65
N ASP A 40 -0.58 -9.60 9.88
CA ASP A 40 -1.86 -10.28 9.78
C ASP A 40 -2.03 -11.15 11.03
N ARG A 41 -3.21 -11.11 11.64
CA ARG A 41 -3.49 -11.75 12.95
C ARG A 41 -3.31 -13.28 12.93
N VAL A 42 -3.05 -13.86 11.76
CA VAL A 42 -2.89 -15.30 11.51
C VAL A 42 -1.41 -15.75 11.51
N LEU A 43 -0.42 -14.85 11.54
CA LEU A 43 1.00 -15.24 11.49
C LEU A 43 1.59 -15.76 12.81
N LEU A 44 0.76 -15.97 13.84
CA LEU A 44 1.16 -16.67 15.07
C LEU A 44 1.10 -18.20 14.94
N GLU A 45 0.56 -18.72 13.84
CA GLU A 45 0.64 -20.14 13.52
C GLU A 45 1.28 -20.28 12.15
N GLY A 46 2.45 -20.91 12.12
CA GLY A 46 3.29 -20.99 10.94
C GLY A 46 2.52 -21.45 9.70
N ASN A 47 2.59 -20.67 8.63
CA ASN A 47 2.47 -21.17 7.27
C ASN A 47 3.05 -20.18 6.26
N GLU A 48 3.82 -20.75 5.34
CA GLU A 48 4.48 -20.09 4.22
C GLU A 48 3.43 -19.49 3.27
N VAL A 49 3.37 -18.16 3.19
CA VAL A 49 2.50 -17.48 2.21
C VAL A 49 3.12 -17.62 0.83
N GLN A 50 2.61 -18.58 0.05
CA GLN A 50 2.90 -18.69 -1.38
C GLN A 50 2.49 -17.38 -2.07
N LYS A 51 3.45 -16.73 -2.74
CA LYS A 51 3.15 -15.61 -3.63
C LYS A 51 2.32 -16.14 -4.80
N GLN A 52 1.02 -15.87 -4.78
CA GLN A 52 0.13 -16.19 -5.89
C GLN A 52 0.56 -15.38 -7.13
N LYS A 53 1.24 -16.06 -8.05
CA LYS A 53 1.54 -15.54 -9.39
C LYS A 53 0.31 -15.82 -10.25
N VAL A 54 -0.52 -14.80 -10.45
CA VAL A 54 -1.65 -14.88 -11.39
C VAL A 54 -1.09 -14.73 -12.80
N VAL A 55 -1.15 -15.80 -13.60
CA VAL A 55 -1.22 -15.80 -15.06
C VAL A 55 -2.48 -16.56 -15.43
#